data_AF-A0A349W0S3-F1
#
_entry.id   AF-A0A349W0S3-F1
#
_cell.length_a   1.000
_cell.length_b   1.000
_cell.length_c   1.000
_cell.angle_alpha   90.00
_cell.angle_beta   90.00
_cell.angle_gamma   90.00
#
_symmetry.space_group_name_H-M   'P 1'
#
loop_
_entity.id
_entity.type
_entity.pdbx_description
1 polymer ?
#
loop_
_entity_poly.entity_id
_entity_poly.type
_entity_poly.pdbx_seq_one_letter_code
_entity_poly.pdbx_strand_id
1 'polypeptide(L)'
;KIKRVLNSFLLQIEKDDSRSLIIAATNLPESLDVALFRRFDDIIQFPLPTEEDIYQLFDLEFTGFDLPSTIDLRKVTHKAIGLSFADIHRIVSDVWKDYLVYGDKNVSEEKILHYVEGRKRPF
;
A
#
# COMPACT_ATOMS: atom_id res chain seq x y z
N LYS A 1 15.20 26.87 -10.89
CA LYS A 1 15.89 25.94 -11.83
C LYS A 1 15.09 24.66 -12.10
N ILE A 2 14.52 23.98 -11.08
CA ILE A 2 13.70 22.76 -11.25
C ILE A 2 12.41 22.95 -12.08
N LYS A 3 11.66 24.04 -11.88
CA LYS A 3 10.43 24.32 -12.65
C LYS A 3 10.65 24.35 -14.18
N ARG A 4 11.81 24.82 -14.65
CA ARG A 4 12.12 24.87 -16.09
C ARG A 4 12.39 23.48 -16.67
N VAL A 5 13.03 22.61 -15.89
CA VAL A 5 13.29 21.21 -16.28
C VAL A 5 11.98 20.44 -16.35
N LEU A 6 11.11 20.62 -15.36
CA LEU A 6 9.78 20.00 -15.33
C LEU A 6 8.92 20.43 -16.53
N ASN A 7 8.84 21.74 -16.81
CA ASN A 7 8.08 22.22 -17.96
C ASN A 7 8.65 21.70 -19.28
N SER A 8 9.98 21.63 -19.41
CA SER A 8 10.60 21.06 -20.61
C SER A 8 10.28 19.57 -20.75
N PHE A 9 10.22 18.81 -19.66
CA PHE A 9 9.86 17.39 -19.67
C PHE A 9 8.38 17.18 -20.06
N LEU A 10 7.47 17.98 -19.50
CA LEU A 10 6.04 17.93 -19.86
C LEU A 10 5.80 18.25 -21.33
N LEU A 11 6.53 19.23 -21.89
CA LEU A 11 6.46 19.55 -23.32
C LEU A 11 6.98 18.42 -24.22
N GLN A 12 7.88 17.56 -23.73
CA GLN A 12 8.31 16.38 -24.48
C GLN A 12 7.24 15.29 -24.45
N ILE A 13 6.58 15.10 -23.30
CA ILE A 13 5.44 14.18 -23.18
C ILE A 13 4.30 14.60 -24.11
N GLU A 14 3.95 15.90 -24.17
CA GLU A 14 2.89 16.39 -25.07
C GLU A 14 3.22 16.23 -26.57
N LYS A 15 4.51 16.13 -26.92
CA LYS A 15 4.97 15.98 -28.30
C LYS A 15 5.18 14.52 -28.68
N ASP A 16 5.07 13.60 -27.73
CA ASP A 16 5.19 12.19 -27.98
C ASP A 16 3.95 11.71 -28.76
N ASP A 17 4.16 11.27 -30.00
CA ASP A 17 3.13 10.69 -30.87
C ASP A 17 3.13 9.15 -30.83
N SER A 18 3.89 8.58 -29.89
CA SER A 18 3.96 7.15 -29.69
C SER A 18 2.63 6.58 -29.21
N ARG A 19 2.44 5.27 -29.42
CA ARG A 19 1.31 4.50 -28.83
C ARG A 19 1.69 3.95 -27.46
N SER A 20 2.29 4.77 -26.60
CA SER A 20 2.74 4.38 -25.27
C SER A 20 1.87 5.00 -24.17
N LEU A 21 1.73 4.27 -23.06
CA LEU A 21 1.09 4.76 -21.85
C LEU A 21 2.15 5.36 -20.93
N ILE A 22 1.93 6.58 -20.45
CA ILE A 22 2.81 7.26 -19.50
C ILE A 22 2.15 7.26 -18.13
N ILE A 23 2.85 6.69 -17.14
CA ILE A 23 2.41 6.67 -15.75
C ILE A 23 3.41 7.47 -14.92
N ALA A 24 2.89 8.41 -14.13
CA ALA A 24 3.66 9.17 -13.14
C ALA A 24 3.11 8.92 -11.73
N ALA A 25 4.01 8.80 -10.75
CA ALA A 25 3.66 8.61 -9.35
C ALA A 25 4.40 9.63 -8.47
N THR A 26 3.71 10.21 -7.49
CA THR A 26 4.29 11.14 -6.51
C THR A 26 3.64 10.95 -5.14
N ASN A 27 4.44 11.03 -4.07
CA ASN A 27 3.95 11.08 -2.69
C ASN A 27 3.83 12.53 -2.17
N LEU A 28 4.17 13.53 -3.00
CA LEU A 28 4.16 14.95 -2.67
C LEU A 28 3.44 15.74 -3.79
N PRO A 29 2.15 15.49 -4.05
CA PRO A 29 1.40 16.15 -5.12
C PRO A 29 1.34 17.68 -4.95
N GLU A 30 1.32 18.18 -3.72
CA GLU A 30 1.31 19.61 -3.39
C GLU A 30 2.60 20.35 -3.76
N SER A 31 3.71 19.62 -3.94
CA SER A 31 4.98 20.18 -4.40
C SER A 31 5.02 20.39 -5.92
N LEU A 32 4.03 19.86 -6.66
CA LEU A 32 3.96 19.96 -8.11
C LEU A 32 3.16 21.19 -8.56
N ASP A 33 3.51 21.72 -9.74
CA ASP A 33 2.77 22.81 -10.34
C ASP A 33 1.39 22.32 -10.81
N VAL A 34 0.33 23.07 -10.49
CA VAL A 34 -1.05 22.70 -10.84
C VAL A 34 -1.22 22.52 -12.36
N ALA A 35 -0.42 23.21 -13.18
CA ALA A 35 -0.45 23.05 -14.63
C ALA A 35 -0.08 21.63 -15.11
N LEU A 36 0.71 20.89 -14.34
CA LEU A 36 1.13 19.52 -14.65
C LEU A 36 -0.07 18.57 -14.71
N PHE A 37 -1.01 18.70 -13.77
CA PHE A 37 -2.19 17.84 -13.69
C PHE A 37 -3.08 17.94 -14.92
N ARG A 38 -3.11 19.08 -15.60
CA ARG A 38 -3.86 19.27 -16.87
C ARG A 38 -3.21 18.59 -18.08
N ARG A 39 -2.02 18.02 -17.93
CA ARG A 39 -1.29 17.30 -19.00
C ARG A 39 -1.47 15.79 -18.95
N PHE A 40 -2.06 15.28 -17.88
CA PHE A 40 -2.45 13.90 -17.77
C PHE A 40 -3.96 13.82 -17.97
N ASP A 41 -4.41 12.82 -18.71
CA ASP A 41 -5.84 12.59 -18.94
C ASP A 41 -6.55 12.19 -17.65
N ASP A 42 -5.90 11.37 -16.83
CA ASP A 42 -6.42 10.86 -15.57
C ASP A 42 -5.49 11.14 -14.39
N ILE A 43 -6.11 11.40 -13.24
CA ILE A 43 -5.42 11.55 -11.95
C ILE A 43 -6.04 10.55 -10.99
N ILE A 44 -5.27 9.52 -10.65
CA ILE A 44 -5.69 8.47 -9.73
C ILE A 44 -5.13 8.80 -8.35
N GLN A 45 -6.03 9.04 -7.40
CA GLN A 45 -5.67 9.21 -5.99
C GLN A 45 -5.66 7.86 -5.28
N PHE A 46 -4.62 7.64 -4.48
CA PHE A 46 -4.49 6.45 -3.65
C PHE A 46 -4.66 6.86 -2.17
N PRO A 47 -5.89 6.83 -1.64
CA PRO A 47 -6.13 7.05 -0.22
C PRO A 47 -5.60 5.88 0.60
N LEU A 48 -5.64 6.03 1.94
CA LEU A 48 -5.50 4.88 2.82
C LEU A 48 -6.63 3.86 2.54
N PRO A 49 -6.35 2.55 2.66
CA PRO A 49 -7.33 1.52 2.39
C PRO A 49 -8.54 1.62 3.33
N THR A 50 -9.72 1.30 2.82
CA THR A 50 -10.92 1.16 3.65
C THR A 50 -10.85 -0.11 4.49
N GLU A 51 -11.68 -0.22 5.53
CA GLU A 51 -11.75 -1.44 6.34
C GLU A 51 -12.02 -2.69 5.48
N GLU A 52 -12.84 -2.58 4.44
CA GLU A 52 -13.11 -3.69 3.54
C GLU A 52 -11.90 -4.01 2.65
N ASP A 53 -11.19 -3.01 2.13
CA ASP A 53 -9.94 -3.23 1.36
C ASP A 53 -8.88 -3.92 2.23
N ILE A 54 -8.76 -3.53 3.50
CA ILE A 54 -7.84 -4.14 4.47
C ILE A 54 -8.22 -5.61 4.69
N TYR A 55 -9.50 -5.91 4.88
CA TYR A 55 -9.97 -7.27 5.08
C TYR A 55 -9.69 -8.14 3.85
N GLN A 56 -10.02 -7.65 2.65
CA GLN A 56 -9.76 -8.35 1.41
C GLN A 56 -8.26 -8.59 1.19
N LEU A 57 -7.41 -7.63 1.54
CA LEU A 57 -5.97 -7.81 1.45
C LEU A 57 -5.48 -8.88 2.44
N PHE A 58 -5.92 -8.84 3.70
CA PHE A 58 -5.57 -9.88 4.67
C PHE A 58 -6.03 -11.26 4.21
N ASP A 59 -7.29 -11.39 3.78
CA ASP A 59 -7.87 -12.65 3.30
C ASP A 59 -7.09 -13.20 2.09
N LEU A 60 -6.78 -12.33 1.12
CA LEU A 60 -5.99 -12.68 -0.06
C LEU A 60 -4.57 -13.16 0.32
N GLU A 61 -3.86 -12.40 1.16
CA GLU A 61 -2.46 -12.71 1.49
C GLU A 61 -2.30 -13.87 2.48
N PHE A 62 -3.33 -14.13 3.28
CA PHE A 62 -3.41 -15.31 4.15
C PHE A 62 -4.06 -16.52 3.48
N THR A 63 -4.54 -16.44 2.23
CA THR A 63 -5.14 -17.61 1.53
C THR A 63 -4.15 -18.78 1.43
N GLY A 64 -2.83 -18.52 1.34
CA GLY A 64 -1.81 -19.58 1.36
C GLY A 64 -1.53 -20.16 2.75
N PHE A 65 -2.12 -19.58 3.79
CA PHE A 65 -1.92 -19.91 5.19
C PHE A 65 -3.15 -20.66 5.71
N ASP A 66 -2.97 -21.85 6.28
CA ASP A 66 -4.06 -22.53 7.01
C ASP A 66 -4.30 -21.80 8.34
N LEU A 67 -4.92 -20.62 8.28
CA LEU A 67 -5.23 -19.82 9.46
C LEU A 67 -6.17 -20.64 10.36
N PRO A 68 -5.83 -20.80 11.65
CA PRO A 68 -6.75 -21.42 12.59
C PRO A 68 -8.11 -20.71 12.55
N SER A 69 -9.19 -21.49 12.52
CA SER A 69 -10.57 -20.96 12.52
C SER A 69 -10.91 -20.12 13.76
N THR A 70 -10.04 -20.12 14.77
CA THR A 70 -10.11 -19.29 15.97
C THR A 70 -9.68 -17.85 15.74
N ILE A 71 -9.06 -17.53 14.60
CA ILE A 71 -8.60 -16.17 14.29
C ILE A 71 -9.72 -15.40 13.61
N ASP A 72 -10.17 -14.32 14.25
CA ASP A 72 -11.12 -13.39 13.65
C ASP A 72 -10.38 -12.32 12.85
N LEU A 73 -10.23 -12.55 11.54
CA LEU A 73 -9.61 -11.57 10.65
C LEU A 73 -10.36 -10.24 10.62
N ARG A 74 -11.69 -10.19 10.86
CA ARG A 74 -12.42 -8.91 10.91
C ARG A 74 -11.96 -8.07 12.09
N LYS A 75 -11.67 -8.69 13.23
CA LYS A 75 -11.12 -8.00 14.41
C LYS A 75 -9.70 -7.47 14.14
N VAL A 76 -8.87 -8.24 13.45
CA VAL A 76 -7.53 -7.80 13.01
C VAL A 76 -7.64 -6.62 12.06
N THR A 77 -8.51 -6.71 11.05
CA THR A 77 -8.81 -5.64 10.09
C THR A 77 -9.18 -4.34 10.81
N HIS A 78 -10.12 -4.41 11.76
CA HIS A 78 -10.56 -3.23 12.50
C HIS A 78 -9.39 -2.54 13.22
N LYS A 79 -8.46 -3.34 13.77
CA LYS A 79 -7.25 -2.82 14.43
C LYS A 79 -6.21 -2.28 13.45
N ALA A 80 -6.23 -2.69 12.19
CA ALA A 80 -5.30 -2.22 11.16
C ALA A 80 -5.74 -0.91 10.46
N ILE A 81 -6.94 -0.39 10.72
CA ILE A 81 -7.42 0.88 10.15
C ILE A 81 -6.40 2.01 10.38
N GLY A 82 -6.09 2.75 9.32
CA GLY A 82 -5.10 3.83 9.30
C GLY A 82 -3.71 3.42 8.83
N LEU A 83 -3.48 2.13 8.58
CA LEU A 83 -2.26 1.62 7.95
C LEU A 83 -2.35 1.65 6.43
N SER A 84 -1.21 1.79 5.76
CA SER A 84 -1.15 1.70 4.29
C SER A 84 -1.20 0.24 3.82
N PHE A 85 -1.52 0.01 2.53
CA PHE A 85 -1.39 -1.31 1.92
C PHE A 85 0.00 -1.93 2.12
N ALA A 86 1.05 -1.11 2.07
CA ALA A 86 2.42 -1.57 2.28
C ALA A 86 2.69 -2.03 3.73
N ASP A 87 2.06 -1.39 4.72
CA ASP A 87 2.19 -1.79 6.12
C ASP A 87 1.44 -3.09 6.40
N ILE A 88 0.25 -3.24 5.81
CA ILE A 88 -0.56 -4.47 5.89
C ILE A 88 0.21 -5.65 5.28
N HIS A 89 0.76 -5.47 4.07
CA HIS A 89 1.60 -6.49 3.43
C HIS A 89 2.79 -6.89 4.29
N ARG A 90 3.45 -5.92 4.94
CA ARG A 90 4.58 -6.20 5.84
C ARG A 90 4.15 -7.00 7.06
N ILE A 91 2.99 -6.71 7.64
CA ILE A 91 2.44 -7.48 8.76
C ILE A 91 2.29 -8.95 8.36
N VAL A 92 1.67 -9.21 7.21
CA VAL A 92 1.48 -10.58 6.70
C VAL A 92 2.82 -11.23 6.39
N SER A 93 3.75 -10.51 5.76
CA SER A 93 5.11 -10.99 5.49
C SER A 93 5.88 -11.37 6.75
N ASP A 94 5.74 -10.60 7.84
CA ASP A 94 6.41 -10.91 9.11
C ASP A 94 5.81 -12.15 9.78
N VAL A 95 4.49 -12.33 9.70
CA VAL A 95 3.81 -13.58 10.14
C VAL A 95 4.31 -14.78 9.31
N TRP A 96 4.44 -14.63 7.98
CA TRP A 96 4.96 -15.66 7.09
C TRP A 96 6.41 -16.04 7.40
N LYS A 97 7.27 -15.05 7.71
CA LYS A 97 8.66 -15.31 8.11
C LYS A 97 8.72 -16.10 9.40
N ASP A 98 7.91 -15.74 10.39
CA ASP A 98 7.86 -16.49 11.65
C ASP A 98 7.47 -17.94 11.43
N TYR A 99 6.45 -18.16 10.60
CA TYR A 99 5.95 -19.49 10.32
C TYR A 99 6.93 -20.36 9.52
N LEU A 100 7.45 -19.84 8.41
CA LEU A 100 8.28 -20.61 7.47
C LEU A 100 9.76 -20.63 7.83
N VAL A 101 10.31 -19.49 8.27
CA VAL A 101 11.75 -19.31 8.46
C VAL A 101 12.17 -19.69 9.87
N TYR A 102 11.42 -19.25 10.88
CA TYR A 102 11.74 -19.54 12.27
C TYR A 102 11.05 -20.81 12.80
N GLY A 103 10.16 -21.41 12.00
CA GLY A 103 9.46 -22.65 12.32
C GLY A 103 8.41 -22.49 13.43
N ASP A 104 8.02 -21.26 13.76
CA ASP A 104 6.97 -20.99 14.74
C ASP A 104 5.61 -21.19 14.09
N LYS A 105 5.09 -22.42 14.23
CA LYS A 105 3.78 -22.80 13.69
C LYS A 105 2.60 -22.17 14.42
N ASN A 106 2.84 -21.48 15.53
CA ASN A 106 1.78 -20.90 16.35
C ASN A 106 1.41 -19.50 15.83
N VAL A 107 0.62 -19.44 14.75
CA VAL A 107 -0.02 -18.20 14.34
C VAL A 107 -1.32 -18.06 15.11
N SER A 108 -1.38 -17.01 15.94
CA SER A 108 -2.52 -16.64 16.75
C SER A 108 -2.98 -15.23 16.42
N GLU A 109 -4.24 -14.93 16.74
CA GLU A 109 -4.79 -13.57 16.60
C GLU A 109 -3.95 -12.54 17.36
N GLU A 110 -3.54 -12.86 18.59
CA GLU A 110 -2.70 -11.99 19.43
C GLU A 110 -1.37 -11.64 18.75
N LYS A 111 -0.76 -12.60 18.05
CA LYS A 111 0.50 -12.41 17.35
C LYS A 111 0.33 -11.48 16.14
N ILE A 112 -0.74 -11.66 15.37
CA ILE A 112 -1.03 -10.76 14.24
C ILE A 112 -1.32 -9.34 14.76
N LEU A 113 -2.11 -9.22 15.84
CA LEU A 113 -2.38 -7.94 16.48
C LEU A 113 -1.12 -7.27 17.03
N HIS A 114 -0.16 -8.03 17.56
CA HIS A 114 1.14 -7.51 17.97
C HIS A 114 1.87 -6.82 16.80
N TYR A 115 1.90 -7.44 15.63
CA TYR A 115 2.48 -6.83 14.43
C TYR A 115 1.71 -5.58 13.98
N VAL A 116 0.37 -5.62 14.03
CA VAL A 116 -0.47 -4.45 13.71
C VAL A 116 -0.14 -3.27 14.64
N GLU A 117 -0.09 -3.50 15.95
CA GLU A 117 0.23 -2.46 16.93
C GLU A 117 1.65 -1.91 16.76
N GLY A 118 2.62 -2.77 16.44
CA GLY A 118 3.99 -2.37 16.16
C GLY A 118 4.11 -1.39 15.00
N ARG A 119 3.27 -1.53 13.97
CA ARG A 119 3.24 -0.63 12.80
C ARG A 119 2.54 0.70 13.06
N LYS A 120 1.65 0.76 14.05
CA LYS A 120 0.94 2.02 14.41
C LYS A 120 1.78 2.97 15.25
N ARG A 121 2.89 2.50 15.83
CA ARG A 121 3.78 3.36 16.61
C ARG A 121 4.59 4.24 15.65
N PRO A 122 4.50 5.58 15.75
CA PRO A 122 5.44 6.44 15.04
C PRO A 122 6.87 6.15 15.53
N PHE A 123 7.84 6.34 14.64
CA PHE A 123 9.27 6.34 14.99
C PHE A 123 9.58 7.39 16.07
#